data_AF-A0A9X6AET5-F1
#
_entry.id   AF-A0A9X6AET5-F1
#
_cell.length_a   1.000
_cell.length_b   1.000
_cell.length_c   1.000
_cell.angle_alpha   90.00
_cell.angle_beta   90.00
_cell.angle_gamma   90.00
#
_symmetry.space_group_name_H-M   'P 1'
#
loop_
_entity.id
_entity.type
_entity.pdbx_description
1 polymer ?
#
loop_
_entity_poly.entity_id
_entity_poly.type
_entity_poly.pdbx_seq_one_letter_code
_entity_poly.pdbx_strand_id
1 'polypeptide(L)' 'AAALNAALQAAYFIIGVRAAGLAAGPMTGLDFAGVQKEFLDDDHTPLMVVNIGKPGEDAWFPRSPRLEFDQVITTV' A
#
# COMPACT_ATOMS: atom_id res chain seq x y z
N ALA A 1 -17.93 4.19 -2.25
CA ALA A 1 -17.29 5.29 -1.49
C ALA A 1 -16.21 4.77 -0.53
N ALA A 2 -16.52 3.79 0.32
CA ALA A 2 -15.58 3.25 1.32
C ALA A 2 -14.20 2.84 0.74
N ALA A 3 -14.18 2.06 -0.35
CA ALA A 3 -12.92 1.60 -0.95
C ALA A 3 -12.00 2.74 -1.44
N LEU A 4 -12.55 3.75 -2.12
CA LEU A 4 -11.78 4.91 -2.57
C LEU A 4 -11.23 5.70 -1.39
N ASN A 5 -12.07 5.97 -0.38
CA ASN A 5 -11.64 6.68 0.82
C ASN A 5 -10.54 5.91 1.55
N ALA A 6 -10.70 4.59 1.69
CA ALA A 6 -9.72 3.73 2.33
C ALA A 6 -8.40 3.69 1.54
N ALA A 7 -8.44 3.67 0.21
CA ALA A 7 -7.24 3.73 -0.64
C ALA A 7 -6.49 5.06 -0.48
N LEU A 8 -7.21 6.20 -0.43
CA LEU A 8 -6.60 7.50 -0.16
C LEU A 8 -5.97 7.55 1.23
N GLN A 9 -6.67 7.04 2.25
CA GLN A 9 -6.13 6.98 3.62
C GLN A 9 -4.90 6.06 3.71
N ALA A 10 -4.90 4.93 3.00
CA ALA A 10 -3.76 4.04 2.96
C ALA A 10 -2.51 4.72 2.35
N ALA A 11 -2.68 5.58 1.34
CA ALA A 11 -1.57 6.37 0.79
C ALA A 11 -0.94 7.27 1.85
N TYR A 12 -1.76 7.98 2.65
CA TYR A 12 -1.27 8.81 3.75
C TYR A 12 -0.64 7.97 4.87
N PHE A 13 -1.22 6.81 5.20
CA PHE A 13 -0.65 5.88 6.16
C PHE A 13 0.76 5.44 5.76
N ILE A 14 0.97 5.04 4.50
CA ILE A 14 2.29 4.65 3.97
C ILE A 14 3.30 5.82 4.08
N ILE A 15 2.87 7.04 3.79
CA ILE A 15 3.71 8.25 3.95
C ILE A 15 4.06 8.46 5.42
N GLY A 16 3.09 8.33 6.33
CA GLY A 16 3.27 8.47 7.77
C GLY A 16 4.27 7.47 8.35
N VAL A 17 4.16 6.20 7.97
CA VAL A 17 5.12 5.15 8.38
C VAL A 17 6.54 5.50 7.94
N ARG A 18 6.70 5.97 6.69
CA ARG A 18 8.01 6.41 6.16
C ARG A 18 8.54 7.63 6.88
N ALA A 19 7.69 8.60 7.20
CA ALA A 19 8.05 9.78 7.97
C ALA A 19 8.50 9.42 9.40
N ALA A 20 7.96 8.36 9.98
CA ALA A 20 8.39 7.81 11.26
C ALA A 20 9.73 7.04 11.20
N GLY A 21 10.39 7.00 10.04
CA GLY A 21 11.70 6.35 9.85
C GLY A 21 11.63 4.84 9.62
N LEU A 22 10.45 4.30 9.30
CA LEU A 22 10.25 2.89 9.00
C LEU A 22 10.03 2.66 7.50
N ALA A 23 10.43 1.48 7.01
CA ALA A 23 10.04 1.03 5.69
C ALA A 23 8.58 0.56 5.71
N ALA A 24 7.88 0.78 4.58
CA ALA A 24 6.51 0.34 4.36
C ALA A 24 6.41 -0.36 3.00
N GLY A 25 6.05 -1.65 3.03
CA GLY A 25 5.82 -2.50 1.86
C GLY A 25 4.34 -2.85 1.72
N PRO A 26 3.53 -2.03 1.02
CA PRO A 26 2.13 -2.32 0.78
C PRO A 26 1.97 -3.42 -0.28
N MET A 27 1.05 -4.35 -0.05
CA MET A 27 0.81 -5.51 -0.90
C MET A 27 -0.69 -5.74 -1.08
N THR A 28 -1.12 -5.91 -2.33
CA THR A 28 -2.49 -6.30 -2.71
C THR A 28 -2.55 -7.69 -3.35
N GLY A 29 -1.41 -8.34 -3.60
CA GLY A 29 -1.34 -9.72 -4.11
C GLY A 29 -1.49 -10.76 -3.00
N LEU A 30 -2.59 -10.71 -2.24
CA LEU A 30 -2.90 -11.62 -1.13
C LEU A 30 -4.23 -12.35 -1.36
N ASP A 31 -4.47 -13.40 -0.57
CA ASP A 31 -5.79 -14.02 -0.46
C ASP A 31 -6.69 -13.18 0.45
N PHE A 32 -7.49 -12.30 -0.16
CA PHE A 32 -8.42 -11.45 0.57
C PHE A 32 -9.51 -12.24 1.30
N ALA A 33 -10.00 -13.35 0.73
CA ALA A 33 -11.04 -14.15 1.35
C ALA A 33 -10.49 -14.89 2.58
N GLY A 34 -9.28 -15.42 2.48
CA GLY A 34 -8.56 -16.02 3.60
C GLY A 34 -8.31 -15.01 4.73
N VAL A 35 -7.82 -13.81 4.40
CA VAL A 35 -7.56 -12.75 5.41
C VAL A 35 -8.85 -12.27 6.07
N GLN A 36 -9.92 -12.06 5.30
CA GLN A 36 -11.24 -11.73 5.84
C GLN A 36 -11.67 -12.77 6.88
N LYS A 37 -11.64 -14.05 6.48
CA LYS A 37 -12.10 -15.16 7.32
C LYS A 37 -11.30 -15.30 8.62
N GLU A 38 -9.98 -15.12 8.55
CA GLU A 38 -9.10 -15.38 9.69
C GLU A 38 -9.00 -14.19 10.65
N PHE A 39 -9.04 -12.95 10.14
CA PHE A 39 -8.62 -11.77 10.91
C PHE A 39 -9.68 -10.67 11.05
N LEU A 40 -10.78 -10.72 10.29
CA LEU A 40 -11.75 -9.63 10.23
C LEU A 40 -13.18 -10.13 10.48
N ASP A 41 -14.01 -9.26 11.04
CA ASP A 41 -15.45 -9.48 11.16
C ASP A 41 -16.17 -9.14 9.85
N ASP A 42 -17.47 -9.42 9.77
CA ASP A 42 -18.28 -9.20 8.57
C ASP A 42 -18.44 -7.71 8.18
N ASP A 43 -18.13 -6.78 9.09
CA ASP A 43 -18.26 -5.33 8.86
C ASP A 43 -16.99 -4.70 8.27
N HIS A 44 -15.85 -5.40 8.33
CA HIS A 44 -14.58 -4.93 7.80
C HIS A 44 -14.18 -5.67 6.53
N THR A 45 -13.72 -4.94 5.51
CA THR A 45 -13.19 -5.53 4.27
C THR A 45 -11.67 -5.33 4.20
N PRO A 46 -10.87 -6.38 3.94
CA PRO A 46 -9.42 -6.24 3.78
C PRO A 46 -9.09 -5.43 2.53
N LEU A 47 -8.18 -4.47 2.69
CA LEU A 47 -7.76 -3.56 1.61
C LEU A 47 -6.36 -3.90 1.08
N MET A 48 -5.40 -4.12 1.98
CA MET A 48 -4.02 -4.47 1.69
C MET A 48 -3.34 -4.98 2.96
N VAL A 49 -2.21 -5.65 2.79
CA VAL A 49 -1.26 -5.90 3.89
C VAL A 49 -0.09 -4.92 3.74
N VAL A 50 0.40 -4.38 4.85
CA VAL A 50 1.57 -3.50 4.85
C VAL A 50 2.63 -4.08 5.78
N ASN A 51 3.73 -4.54 5.21
CA ASN A 51 4.91 -4.91 5.99
C ASN A 51 5.61 -3.64 6.47
N ILE A 52 5.82 -3.52 7.79
CA ILE A 52 6.41 -2.33 8.43
C ILE A 52 7.62 -2.75 9.25
N GLY A 53 8.73 -2.04 9.12
CA GLY A 53 9.92 -2.31 9.94
C GLY A 53 11.19 -1.67 9.42
N LYS A 54 12.32 -2.22 9.85
CA LYS A 54 13.65 -1.85 9.37
C LYS A 54 14.06 -2.81 8.26
N PRO A 55 14.45 -2.31 7.08
CA PRO A 55 15.00 -3.14 6.01
C PRO A 55 16.21 -3.93 6.51
N GLY A 56 16.33 -5.19 6.07
CA GLY A 56 17.58 -5.93 6.16
C GLY A 56 18.64 -5.38 5.21
N GLU A 57 19.87 -5.89 5.31
CA GLU A 57 21.03 -5.41 4.54
C GLU A 57 20.77 -5.41 3.02
N ASP A 58 20.15 -6.47 2.50
CA ASP A 58 19.88 -6.68 1.06
C ASP A 58 18.39 -6.57 0.69
N ALA A 59 17.58 -5.82 1.46
CA ALA A 59 16.13 -5.77 1.27
C ALA A 59 15.66 -4.91 0.06
N TRP A 60 16.56 -4.55 -0.84
CA TRP A 60 16.33 -3.55 -1.88
C TRP A 60 16.29 -4.17 -3.28
N PHE A 61 15.38 -3.70 -4.11
CA PHE A 61 15.30 -4.04 -5.53
C PHE A 61 15.28 -2.76 -6.37
N PRO A 62 15.68 -2.83 -7.65
CA PRO A 62 15.59 -1.68 -8.55
C PRO A 62 14.17 -1.13 -8.56
N ARG A 63 14.06 0.21 -8.51
CA ARG A 63 12.76 0.87 -8.53
C ARG A 63 11.99 0.46 -9.79
N SER A 64 10.72 0.07 -9.63
CA SER A 64 9.85 -0.25 -10.76
C SER A 64 9.72 0.95 -11.71
N PRO A 65 9.51 0.72 -13.02
CA PRO A 65 9.31 1.78 -14.00
C PRO A 65 8.23 2.76 -13.54
N ARG A 66 8.49 4.06 -13.73
CA ARG A 66 7.49 5.12 -13.55
C ARG A 66 7.09 5.61 -14.93
N LEU A 67 5.82 5.99 -15.05
CA LEU A 67 5.36 6.67 -16.25
C LEU A 67 6.09 8.01 -16.38
N GLU A 68 6.40 8.37 -17.62
CA GLU A 68 6.98 9.66 -17.97
C GLU A 68 5.94 10.78 -17.79
N PHE A 69 6.41 12.02 -17.67
CA PHE A 69 5.57 13.19 -17.37
C PHE A 69 4.42 13.37 -18.37
N ASP A 70 4.72 13.26 -19.66
CA ASP A 70 3.79 13.41 -20.78
C ASP A 70 2.74 12.30 -20.84
N GLN A 71 2.98 11.15 -20.19
CA GLN A 71 2.04 10.04 -20.10
C GLN A 71 0.97 10.26 -19.03
N VAL A 72 1.18 11.17 -18.08
CA VAL A 72 0.29 11.34 -16.90
C VAL A 72 -0.29 12.74 -16.76
N ILE A 73 0.10 13.69 -17.61
CA ILE A 73 -0.35 15.09 -17.56
C ILE A 73 -0.94 15.52 -18.91
N THR A 74 -2.14 16.09 -18.86
CA THR A 74 -2.82 16.72 -20.00
C THR A 74 -3.25 18.13 -19.60
N THR A 75 -3.01 19.10 -20.49
CA THR A 75 -3.51 20.47 -20.35
C THR A 75 -4.64 20.69 -21.34
N VAL A 76 -5.73 21.32 -20.89
CA VAL A 76 -6.87 21.77 -21.71
C VAL A 76 -6.88 23.28 -21.86
#